data_AF-A0A956JEH9-F1
#
_entry.id   AF-A0A956JEH9-F1
#
_cell.length_a   1.000
_cell.length_b   1.000
_cell.length_c   1.000
_cell.angle_alpha   90.00
_cell.angle_beta   90.00
_cell.angle_gamma   90.00
#
_symmetry.space_group_name_H-M   'P 1'
#
loop_
_entity.id
_entity.type
_entity.pdbx_description
1 polymer ?
#
loop_
_entity_poly.entity_id
_entity_poly.type
_entity_poly.pdbx_seq_one_letter_code
_entity_poly.pdbx_strand_id
1 'polypeptide(L)' 'MDFDASRAMLHEPDDFPRFRVPDRGSPLVSAGLDPKEALIIVERGGARRALSLRQMAFHHLAQGELAGEPYAVSF' A
#
# COMPACT_ATOMS: atom_id res chain seq x y z
N MET A 1 -27.76 -9.65 -13.02
CA MET A 1 -26.38 -10.04 -13.34
C MET A 1 -25.76 -10.35 -12.00
N ASP A 2 -25.53 -11.64 -11.72
CA ASP A 2 -25.10 -12.06 -10.38
C ASP A 2 -23.59 -11.88 -10.24
N PHE A 3 -23.17 -11.52 -9.04
CA PHE A 3 -21.76 -11.36 -8.71
C PHE A 3 -21.06 -12.73 -8.70
N ASP A 4 -20.04 -12.88 -9.54
CA ASP A 4 -19.20 -14.08 -9.61
C ASP A 4 -17.82 -13.78 -9.02
N ALA A 5 -17.59 -14.24 -7.79
CA ALA A 5 -16.35 -14.05 -7.05
C ALA A 5 -15.13 -14.71 -7.70
N SER A 6 -15.33 -15.74 -8.53
CA SER A 6 -14.22 -16.47 -9.17
C SER A 6 -13.44 -15.61 -10.15
N ARG A 7 -14.06 -14.53 -10.66
CA ARG A 7 -13.45 -13.56 -11.56
C ARG A 7 -12.53 -12.56 -10.87
N ALA A 8 -12.56 -12.50 -9.53
CA ALA A 8 -11.67 -11.65 -8.74
C ALA A 8 -10.35 -12.35 -8.35
N MET A 9 -10.21 -13.64 -8.68
CA MET A 9 -9.02 -14.42 -8.40
C MET A 9 -8.07 -14.37 -9.61
N LEU A 10 -6.78 -14.15 -9.37
CA LEU A 10 -5.77 -14.27 -10.42
C LEU A 10 -5.60 -15.75 -10.80
N HIS A 11 -5.82 -16.07 -12.08
CA HIS A 11 -5.63 -17.41 -12.64
C HIS A 11 -4.23 -17.62 -13.23
N GLU A 12 -3.57 -16.52 -13.60
CA GLU A 12 -2.22 -16.45 -14.18
C GLU A 12 -1.18 -16.03 -13.13
N PRO A 13 0.13 -16.16 -13.43
CA PRO A 13 1.19 -15.63 -12.58
C PRO A 13 0.97 -14.17 -12.21
N ASP A 14 1.24 -13.81 -10.96
CA ASP A 14 1.06 -12.44 -10.46
C ASP A 14 2.17 -11.53 -10.99
N ASP A 15 1.96 -10.99 -12.19
CA ASP A 15 2.85 -10.03 -12.85
C ASP A 15 2.86 -8.65 -12.15
N PHE A 16 1.99 -8.45 -11.16
CA PHE A 16 1.86 -7.21 -10.40
C PHE A 16 2.13 -7.47 -8.91
N PRO A 17 3.39 -7.77 -8.54
CA PRO A 17 3.74 -8.06 -7.16
C PRO A 17 3.33 -6.92 -6.25
N ARG A 18 2.42 -7.21 -5.32
CA ARG A 18 1.89 -6.21 -4.41
C ARG A 18 2.96 -5.80 -3.41
N PHE A 19 3.10 -4.49 -3.20
CA PHE A 19 4.01 -3.96 -2.21
C PHE A 19 3.54 -4.33 -0.80
N ARG A 20 4.31 -5.17 -0.10
CA ARG A 20 4.08 -5.47 1.32
C ARG A 20 4.72 -4.39 2.18
N VAL A 21 3.90 -3.65 2.92
CA VAL A 21 4.37 -2.59 3.81
C VAL A 21 5.18 -3.23 4.95
N PRO A 22 6.44 -2.83 5.17
CA PRO A 22 7.24 -3.34 6.28
C PRO A 22 6.70 -2.90 7.65
N ASP A 23 6.94 -3.71 8.68
CA ASP A 23 6.50 -3.41 10.05
C ASP A 23 7.17 -2.17 10.66
N ARG A 24 8.36 -1.80 10.16
CA ARG A 24 9.11 -0.62 10.59
C ARG A 24 9.45 0.27 9.41
N GLY A 25 9.29 1.57 9.60
CA GLY A 25 9.77 2.57 8.64
C GLY A 25 11.29 2.71 8.69
N SER A 26 11.87 3.13 7.57
CA SER A 26 13.27 3.53 7.45
C SER A 26 13.38 5.05 7.26
N PRO A 27 14.51 5.68 7.65
CA PRO A 27 14.75 7.08 7.33
C PRO A 27 14.68 7.31 5.82
N LEU A 28 14.17 8.48 5.40
CA LEU A 28 14.00 8.83 3.98
C LEU A 28 15.33 8.76 3.21
N VAL A 29 16.41 9.25 3.82
CA VAL A 29 17.75 9.26 3.23
C VAL A 29 18.24 7.84 2.94
N SER A 30 17.89 6.87 3.79
CA SER A 30 18.24 5.45 3.60
C SER A 30 17.54 4.83 2.39
N ALA A 31 16.38 5.40 1.99
CA ALA A 31 15.62 5.00 0.81
C ALA A 31 15.97 5.84 -0.43
N GLY A 32 17.02 6.68 -0.38
CA GLY A 32 17.40 7.58 -1.47
C GLY A 32 16.40 8.72 -1.72
N LEU A 33 15.56 9.04 -0.73
CA LEU A 33 14.57 10.10 -0.80
C LEU A 33 15.09 11.40 -0.17
N ASP A 34 14.61 12.53 -0.68
CA ASP A 34 14.90 13.85 -0.11
C ASP A 34 14.39 13.91 1.34
N PRO A 35 15.18 14.38 2.32
CA PRO A 35 14.72 14.54 3.70
C PRO A 35 13.54 15.53 3.86
N LYS A 36 13.25 16.36 2.85
CA LYS A 36 12.10 17.28 2.77
C LYS A 36 10.93 16.73 1.95
N GLU A 37 10.98 15.46 1.53
CA GLU A 37 9.90 14.79 0.80
C GLU A 37 8.57 14.90 1.58
N ALA A 38 7.49 15.23 0.87
CA ALA A 38 6.17 15.37 1.48
C ALA A 38 5.61 14.00 1.86
N LEU A 39 5.13 13.88 3.10
CA LEU A 39 4.58 12.64 3.63
C LEU A 39 3.11 12.81 4.01
N ILE A 40 2.31 11.79 3.68
CA ILE A 40 0.98 11.60 4.25
C ILE A 40 1.14 10.80 5.54
N ILE A 41 0.67 11.33 6.66
CA ILE A 41 0.64 10.63 7.94
C ILE A 41 -0.76 10.05 8.14
N VAL A 42 -0.84 8.75 8.36
CA VAL A 42 -2.10 8.04 8.65
C VAL A 42 -2.00 7.24 9.92
N GLU A 43 -3.13 7.06 10.59
CA GLU A 43 -3.28 6.16 11.72
C GLU A 43 -4.35 5.12 11.40
N ARG A 44 -4.02 3.84 11.56
CA ARG A 44 -4.94 2.73 11.31
C ARG A 44 -4.63 1.62 12.30
N GLY A 45 -5.64 1.12 13.01
CA GLY A 45 -5.48 0.04 14.00
C GLY A 45 -4.50 0.38 15.14
N GLY A 46 -4.44 1.64 15.58
CA GLY A 46 -3.52 2.11 16.62
C GLY A 46 -2.06 2.27 16.17
N ALA A 47 -1.78 2.07 14.89
CA ALA A 47 -0.45 2.19 14.32
C ALA A 47 -0.34 3.42 13.41
N ARG A 48 0.67 4.26 13.66
CA ARG A 48 0.98 5.41 12.80
C ARG A 48 1.89 4.99 11.65
N ARG A 49 1.62 5.50 10.46
CA ARG A 49 2.41 5.27 9.23
C ARG A 49 2.66 6.59 8.52
N ALA A 50 3.77 6.65 7.79
CA ALA A 50 4.13 7.76 6.92
C ALA A 50 4.35 7.23 5.50
N LEU A 51 3.67 7.81 4.52
CA LEU A 51 3.72 7.41 3.11
C LEU A 51 4.21 8.59 2.26
N SER A 52 5.10 8.35 1.31
CA SER A 52 5.53 9.39 0.37
C SER A 52 4.35 9.83 -0.50
N LEU A 53 4.01 11.11 -0.47
CA LEU A 53 2.94 11.68 -1.28
C LEU A 53 3.20 11.44 -2.77
N ARG A 54 4.45 11.62 -3.21
CA ARG A 54 4.86 11.42 -4.60
C ARG A 54 4.66 9.98 -5.08
N GLN A 55 4.95 8.99 -4.24
CA GLN A 55 4.72 7.57 -4.60
C GLN A 55 3.24 7.22 -4.61
N MET A 56 2.44 7.82 -3.72
CA MET A 56 0.98 7.62 -3.70
C MET A 56 0.25 8.35 -4.82
N ALA A 57 0.81 9.44 -5.33
CA ALA A 57 0.30 10.16 -6.50
C ALA A 57 0.61 9.45 -7.83
N PHE A 58 1.50 8.46 -7.81
CA PHE A 58 1.81 7.61 -8.96
C PHE A 58 0.98 6.32 -8.85
N HIS A 59 0.48 5.75 -9.96
CA HIS A 59 -0.50 4.66 -10.02
C HIS A 59 -0.11 3.40 -9.21
N HIS A 60 -0.29 3.44 -7.89
CA HIS A 60 0.02 2.33 -7.01
C HIS A 60 -1.25 1.92 -6.26
N LEU A 61 -1.49 0.61 -6.27
CA LEU A 61 -2.56 -0.02 -5.52
C LEU A 61 -1.91 -0.59 -4.25
N ALA A 62 -2.26 -0.01 -3.10
CA ALA A 62 -1.79 -0.49 -1.80
C ALA A 62 -2.81 -1.47 -1.22
N GLN A 63 -2.41 -2.70 -0.92
CA GLN A 63 -3.29 -3.71 -0.35
C GLN A 63 -2.63 -4.49 0.78
N GLY A 64 -3.42 -5.08 1.66
CA GLY A 64 -2.95 -5.88 2.78
C GLY A 64 -4.06 -6.28 3.73
N GLU A 65 -3.71 -6.56 4.98
CA GLU A 65 -4.64 -6.85 6.07
C GLU A 65 -4.54 -5.75 7.13
N LEU A 66 -5.67 -5.30 7.66
CA LEU A 66 -5.69 -4.46 8.85
C LEU A 66 -6.87 -4.84 9.75
N ALA A 67 -6.56 -5.07 11.03
CA ALA A 67 -7.52 -5.46 12.06
C ALA A 67 -8.26 -6.75 11.70
N GLY A 68 -7.58 -7.69 11.05
CA GLY A 68 -8.17 -8.95 10.60
C GLY A 68 -8.90 -8.87 9.25
N GLU A 69 -9.04 -7.67 8.69
CA GLU A 69 -9.83 -7.46 7.46
C GLU A 69 -8.94 -7.10 6.27
N PRO A 70 -9.18 -7.70 5.09
CA PRO A 70 -8.46 -7.34 3.87
C PRO A 70 -8.78 -5.90 3.45
N TYR A 71 -7.79 -5.18 2.90
CA TYR A 71 -7.99 -3.84 2.37
C TYR A 71 -7.24 -3.60 1.06
N ALA A 72 -7.77 -2.69 0.24
CA ALA A 72 -7.14 -2.14 -0.95
C ALA A 72 -7.43 -0.63 -1.04
N VAL A 73 -6.42 0.16 -1.38
CA VAL A 73 -6.50 1.62 -1.61
C VAL A 73 -5.88 1.92 -2.97
N SER A 74 -6.61 2.67 -3.79
CA SER A 74 -6.16 3.22 -5.07
C SER A 74 -6.49 4.72 -5.13
N PHE A 75 -5.70 5.47 -5.88
CA PHE A 75 -5.94 6.89 -6.20
C PHE A 75 -6.10 7.08 -7.71
#